data_AF-A0A0J9XN37-F1
#
_entry.id   AF-A0A0J9XN37-F1
#
_cell.length_a   1.000
_cell.length_b   1.000
_cell.length_c   1.000
_cell.angle_alpha   90.00
_cell.angle_beta   90.00
_cell.angle_gamma   90.00
#
_symmetry.space_group_name_H-M   'P 1'
#
loop_
_entity.id
_entity.type
_entity.pdbx_description
1 polymer ?
#
loop_
_entity_poly.entity_id
_entity_poly.type
_entity_poly.pdbx_seq_one_letter_code
_entity_poly.pdbx_strand_id
1 'polypeptide(L)'
;LAVTVIQAEDLPGMDMSGTSDPYVKLYLLPEKKKKVETKVHRKTLNPVFNETFIFKVPFVEIASKTLVFAVYDFDRFSKHDQIGQVLIPLGKIDLGQVIEEWKDIAPPPDDKEADKSLGDICFSLRYVPTAGKLTVVILEAKNLKKMDVGGLSDPYVKIVLLQGGKRLKKKKTSIKKCTLNPYYNESFSFEVPFEQIQKVSLMITVMDYDKLGSNDAIGRCILGCSATGAELRHWMDMLASPRRPIAQWHTLGPVEEPEKS
;
A
#
# COMPACT_ATOMS: atom_id res chain seq x y z
N LEU A 1 0.33 -10.43 -24.44
CA LEU A 1 1.25 -11.31 -23.70
C LEU A 1 0.61 -12.68 -23.57
N ALA A 2 1.24 -13.73 -24.11
CA ALA A 2 0.83 -15.11 -23.88
C ALA A 2 1.68 -15.67 -22.73
N VAL A 3 1.05 -16.36 -21.79
CA VAL A 3 1.70 -16.93 -20.61
C VAL A 3 1.24 -18.37 -20.47
N THR A 4 2.18 -19.31 -20.39
CA THR A 4 1.87 -20.73 -20.18
C THR A 4 2.31 -21.14 -18.79
N VAL A 5 1.41 -21.75 -18.02
CA VAL A 5 1.71 -22.43 -16.76
C VAL A 5 1.92 -23.90 -17.08
N ILE A 6 3.15 -24.38 -16.93
CA ILE A 6 3.52 -25.76 -17.29
C ILE A 6 3.27 -26.68 -16.10
N GLN A 7 4.08 -26.56 -15.05
CA GLN A 7 4.00 -27.41 -13.86
C GLN A 7 4.58 -26.73 -12.62
N ALA A 8 4.36 -27.32 -11.45
CA ALA A 8 5.07 -27.00 -10.21
C ALA A 8 5.59 -28.29 -9.57
N GLU A 9 6.67 -28.19 -8.79
CA GLU A 9 7.29 -29.31 -8.10
C GLU A 9 7.49 -28.99 -6.62
N ASP A 10 7.46 -30.04 -5.79
CA ASP A 10 7.73 -29.99 -4.35
C ASP A 10 6.89 -28.96 -3.57
N LEU A 11 5.60 -28.83 -3.92
CA LEU A 11 4.68 -27.99 -3.15
C LEU A 11 4.51 -28.53 -1.72
N PRO A 12 4.31 -27.66 -0.71
CA PRO A 12 3.97 -28.10 0.64
C PRO A 12 2.56 -28.71 0.66
N GLY A 13 2.37 -29.76 1.47
CA GLY A 13 1.03 -30.31 1.73
C GLY A 13 0.30 -29.46 2.77
N MET A 14 -0.77 -28.79 2.36
CA MET A 14 -1.56 -27.92 3.25
C MET A 14 -2.81 -28.62 3.79
N ASP A 15 -3.26 -29.71 3.16
CA ASP A 15 -4.36 -30.52 3.67
C ASP A 15 -3.92 -31.44 4.83
N MET A 16 -4.88 -31.81 5.68
CA MET A 16 -4.70 -32.88 6.70
C MET A 16 -4.23 -34.23 6.11
N SER A 17 -4.39 -34.42 4.80
CA SER A 17 -3.95 -35.62 4.08
C SER A 17 -2.44 -35.65 3.78
N GLY A 18 -1.73 -34.53 4.00
CA GLY A 18 -0.33 -34.36 3.62
C GLY A 18 -0.12 -34.08 2.13
N THR A 19 -1.20 -33.84 1.38
CA THR A 19 -1.17 -33.38 -0.02
C THR A 19 -1.82 -31.99 -0.15
N SER A 20 -1.93 -31.47 -1.36
CA SER A 20 -2.68 -30.25 -1.67
C SER A 20 -3.51 -30.46 -2.94
N ASP A 21 -4.50 -29.62 -3.15
CA ASP A 21 -5.28 -29.45 -4.36
C ASP A 21 -4.83 -28.16 -5.12
N PRO A 22 -3.59 -28.09 -5.66
CA PRO A 22 -3.02 -26.85 -6.15
C PRO A 22 -3.68 -26.30 -7.42
N TYR A 23 -3.73 -24.97 -7.49
CA TYR A 23 -4.05 -24.21 -8.68
C TYR A 23 -3.34 -22.84 -8.68
N VAL A 24 -3.16 -22.24 -9.86
CA VAL A 24 -2.39 -20.99 -10.02
C VAL A 24 -3.30 -19.87 -10.49
N LYS A 25 -3.32 -18.75 -9.76
CA LYS A 25 -3.92 -17.49 -10.19
C LYS A 25 -2.88 -16.58 -10.81
N LEU A 26 -3.16 -16.06 -11.99
CA LEU A 26 -2.30 -15.14 -12.71
C LEU A 26 -2.96 -13.76 -12.82
N TYR A 27 -2.19 -12.71 -12.58
CA TYR A 27 -2.63 -11.32 -12.75
C TYR A 27 -1.44 -10.38 -12.95
N LEU A 28 -1.72 -9.16 -13.43
CA LEU A 28 -0.70 -8.13 -13.68
C LEU A 28 -0.81 -7.02 -12.64
N LEU A 29 0.29 -6.69 -11.96
CA LEU A 29 0.37 -5.47 -11.16
C LEU A 29 0.67 -4.26 -12.06
N PRO A 30 0.09 -3.07 -11.75
CA PRO A 30 -0.69 -2.75 -10.54
C PRO A 30 -2.18 -3.15 -10.60
N GLU A 31 -2.69 -3.60 -11.73
CA GLU A 31 -4.11 -3.91 -11.95
C GLU A 31 -4.54 -5.29 -11.42
N LYS A 32 -4.92 -5.38 -10.14
CA LYS A 32 -5.41 -6.64 -9.54
C LYS A 32 -6.79 -7.14 -10.05
N LYS A 33 -7.44 -6.44 -11.00
CA LYS A 33 -8.83 -6.72 -11.42
C LYS A 33 -8.98 -7.86 -12.44
N LYS A 34 -7.99 -8.05 -13.32
CA LYS A 34 -8.03 -9.11 -14.35
C LYS A 34 -7.21 -10.30 -13.87
N LYS A 35 -7.88 -11.26 -13.25
CA LYS A 35 -7.30 -12.52 -12.77
C LYS A 35 -7.76 -13.65 -13.69
N VAL A 36 -6.84 -14.55 -14.01
CA VAL A 36 -7.14 -15.84 -14.66
C VAL A 36 -6.58 -16.95 -13.77
N GLU A 37 -7.14 -18.15 -13.87
CA GLU A 37 -6.81 -19.25 -12.98
C GLU A 37 -6.71 -20.55 -13.78
N THR A 38 -5.76 -21.41 -13.41
CA THR A 38 -5.71 -22.79 -13.91
C THR A 38 -6.82 -23.62 -13.30
N LYS A 39 -7.01 -24.82 -13.84
CA LYS A 39 -7.78 -25.87 -13.20
C LYS A 39 -7.11 -26.29 -11.89
N VAL A 40 -7.94 -26.80 -10.99
CA VAL A 40 -7.51 -27.40 -9.72
C VAL A 40 -7.06 -28.83 -9.98
N HIS A 41 -5.84 -29.16 -9.57
CA HIS A 41 -5.32 -30.52 -9.61
C HIS A 41 -5.41 -31.11 -8.20
N ARG A 42 -6.11 -32.22 -8.05
CA ARG A 42 -6.39 -32.76 -6.71
C ARG A 42 -5.28 -33.66 -6.18
N LYS A 43 -4.99 -33.56 -4.88
CA LYS A 43 -4.11 -34.43 -4.10
C LYS A 43 -2.74 -34.66 -4.74
N THR A 44 -2.09 -33.57 -5.12
CA THR A 44 -0.76 -33.61 -5.73
C THR A 44 0.10 -32.46 -5.25
N LEU A 45 1.38 -32.75 -5.01
CA LEU A 45 2.42 -31.74 -4.73
C LEU A 45 3.23 -31.37 -5.99
N ASN A 46 2.97 -32.08 -7.09
CA ASN A 46 3.67 -31.92 -8.37
C ASN A 46 2.65 -31.81 -9.51
N PRO A 47 1.82 -30.74 -9.54
CA PRO A 47 0.80 -30.57 -10.57
C PRO A 47 1.41 -30.23 -11.94
N VAL A 48 0.86 -30.84 -13.00
CA VAL A 48 1.15 -30.48 -14.40
C VAL A 48 -0.10 -29.83 -14.99
N PHE A 49 -0.05 -28.52 -15.17
CA PHE A 49 -1.17 -27.68 -15.63
C PHE A 49 -1.27 -27.65 -17.16
N ASN A 50 -0.18 -27.29 -17.85
CA ASN A 50 -0.12 -27.06 -19.30
C ASN A 50 -1.24 -26.14 -19.84
N GLU A 51 -1.49 -25.02 -19.14
CA GLU A 51 -2.54 -24.05 -19.50
C GLU A 51 -1.95 -22.73 -19.99
N THR A 52 -2.48 -22.20 -21.10
CA THR A 52 -2.01 -20.94 -21.70
C THR A 52 -3.07 -19.85 -21.61
N PHE A 53 -2.65 -18.68 -21.14
CA PHE A 53 -3.50 -17.50 -20.94
C PHE A 53 -3.02 -16.31 -21.77
N ILE A 54 -3.95 -15.51 -22.26
CA ILE A 54 -3.66 -14.33 -23.08
C ILE A 54 -4.06 -13.05 -22.34
N PHE A 55 -3.07 -12.25 -21.96
CA PHE A 55 -3.27 -10.91 -21.41
C PHE A 55 -3.23 -9.86 -22.53
N LYS A 56 -4.36 -9.19 -22.72
CA LYS A 56 -4.50 -8.04 -23.63
C LYS A 56 -3.99 -6.77 -22.94
N VAL A 57 -2.74 -6.40 -23.23
CA VAL A 57 -2.04 -5.24 -22.65
C VAL A 57 -1.34 -4.48 -23.77
N PRO A 58 -1.43 -3.14 -23.82
CA PRO A 58 -0.67 -2.33 -24.76
C PRO A 58 0.85 -2.50 -24.54
N PHE A 59 1.61 -2.61 -25.63
CA PHE A 59 3.07 -2.81 -25.55
C PHE A 59 3.78 -1.72 -24.74
N VAL A 60 3.35 -0.46 -24.88
CA VAL A 60 3.94 0.68 -24.15
C VAL A 60 3.80 0.58 -22.63
N GLU A 61 2.80 -0.15 -22.13
CA GLU A 61 2.57 -0.30 -20.69
C GLU A 61 3.26 -1.54 -20.12
N ILE A 62 3.65 -2.50 -20.97
CA ILE A 62 4.07 -3.83 -20.54
C ILE A 62 5.32 -3.77 -19.67
N ALA A 63 6.26 -2.88 -19.99
CA ALA A 63 7.53 -2.74 -19.29
C ALA A 63 7.36 -2.27 -17.83
N SER A 64 6.27 -1.56 -17.53
CA SER A 64 5.93 -1.10 -16.18
C SER A 64 5.13 -2.12 -15.34
N LYS A 65 4.76 -3.27 -15.93
CA LYS A 65 3.92 -4.27 -15.26
C LYS A 65 4.74 -5.43 -14.70
N THR A 66 4.21 -6.03 -13.64
CA THR A 66 4.75 -7.25 -13.04
C THR A 66 3.70 -8.34 -13.17
N LEU A 67 4.06 -9.45 -13.83
CA LEU A 67 3.24 -10.65 -13.88
C LEU A 67 3.39 -11.41 -12.57
N VAL A 68 2.27 -11.78 -11.97
CA VAL A 68 2.22 -12.52 -10.71
C VAL A 68 1.61 -13.89 -10.96
N PHE A 69 2.27 -14.92 -10.46
CA PHE A 69 1.75 -16.27 -10.34
C PHE A 69 1.54 -16.53 -8.85
N ALA A 70 0.30 -16.60 -8.39
CA ALA A 70 -0.02 -16.92 -7.00
C ALA A 70 -0.54 -18.35 -6.94
N VAL A 71 0.17 -19.21 -6.23
CA VAL A 71 -0.15 -20.63 -6.08
C VAL A 71 -1.02 -20.79 -4.84
N TYR A 72 -2.17 -21.45 -5.00
CA TYR A 72 -3.15 -21.69 -3.95
C TYR A 72 -3.43 -23.18 -3.81
N ASP A 73 -3.77 -23.57 -2.59
CA ASP A 73 -4.46 -24.83 -2.30
C ASP A 73 -5.98 -24.61 -2.34
N PHE A 74 -6.72 -25.51 -2.99
CA PHE A 74 -8.17 -25.44 -3.08
C PHE A 74 -8.82 -26.16 -1.90
N ASP A 75 -9.57 -25.41 -1.11
CA ASP A 75 -10.36 -25.95 -0.01
C ASP A 75 -11.86 -25.97 -0.31
N ARG A 76 -12.50 -27.12 -0.13
CA ARG A 76 -13.95 -27.25 -0.37
C ARG A 76 -14.81 -26.53 0.66
N PHE A 77 -14.33 -26.41 1.90
CA PHE A 77 -15.13 -25.94 3.04
C PHE A 77 -14.49 -24.79 3.82
N SER A 78 -13.32 -24.30 3.39
CA SER A 78 -12.58 -23.20 4.01
C SER A 78 -12.09 -22.19 2.97
N LYS A 79 -11.51 -21.08 3.43
CA LYS A 79 -10.80 -20.16 2.54
C LYS A 79 -9.56 -20.88 2.01
N HIS A 80 -9.35 -20.78 0.69
CA HIS A 80 -8.20 -21.36 0.01
C HIS A 80 -6.89 -20.78 0.54
N ASP A 81 -5.96 -21.65 0.91
CA ASP A 81 -4.66 -21.25 1.43
C ASP A 81 -3.69 -20.87 0.31
N GLN A 82 -3.02 -19.72 0.44
CA GLN A 82 -1.98 -19.35 -0.52
C GLN A 82 -0.68 -20.06 -0.14
N ILE A 83 -0.21 -20.93 -1.02
CA ILE A 83 1.06 -21.65 -0.89
C ILE A 83 2.25 -20.69 -1.08
N GLY A 84 2.15 -19.79 -2.07
CA GLY A 84 3.19 -18.83 -2.36
C GLY A 84 2.96 -18.01 -3.62
N GLN A 85 3.98 -17.31 -4.08
CA GLN A 85 3.92 -16.57 -5.33
C GLN A 85 5.26 -16.42 -6.05
N VAL A 86 5.18 -16.17 -7.35
CA VAL A 86 6.30 -15.75 -8.20
C VAL A 86 5.96 -14.39 -8.81
N LEU A 87 6.91 -13.46 -8.74
CA LEU A 87 6.80 -12.11 -9.27
C LEU A 87 7.77 -11.94 -10.44
N ILE A 88 7.25 -11.60 -11.61
CA ILE A 88 8.03 -11.46 -12.84
C ILE A 88 7.89 -10.03 -13.40
N PRO A 89 8.85 -9.13 -13.14
CA PRO A 89 8.86 -7.79 -13.72
C PRO A 89 9.08 -7.86 -15.24
N LEU A 90 8.06 -7.51 -16.02
CA LEU A 90 8.08 -7.69 -17.48
C LEU A 90 9.02 -6.72 -18.19
N GLY A 91 9.36 -5.59 -17.58
CA GLY A 91 10.34 -4.64 -18.13
C GLY A 91 11.78 -5.14 -18.18
N LYS A 92 12.09 -6.26 -17.52
CA LYS A 92 13.43 -6.89 -17.54
C LYS A 92 13.50 -8.08 -18.50
N ILE A 93 12.43 -8.35 -19.24
CA ILE A 93 12.27 -9.55 -20.04
C ILE A 93 12.21 -9.18 -21.52
N ASP A 94 12.98 -9.88 -22.33
CA ASP A 94 12.88 -9.77 -23.79
C ASP A 94 11.69 -10.60 -24.29
N LEU A 95 10.56 -9.92 -24.47
CA LEU A 95 9.31 -10.53 -24.96
C LEU A 95 9.34 -10.86 -26.47
N GLY A 96 10.45 -10.62 -27.16
CA GLY A 96 10.66 -11.02 -28.55
C GLY A 96 10.96 -12.52 -28.73
N GLN A 97 11.29 -13.22 -27.64
CA GLN A 97 11.58 -14.65 -27.63
C GLN A 97 10.62 -15.42 -26.73
N VAL A 98 10.45 -16.71 -27.00
CA VAL A 98 9.75 -17.62 -26.09
C VAL A 98 10.70 -17.92 -24.94
N ILE A 99 10.30 -17.58 -23.72
CA ILE A 99 11.07 -17.80 -22.50
C ILE A 99 10.36 -18.87 -21.68
N GLU A 100 11.09 -19.94 -21.40
CA GLU A 100 10.67 -21.05 -20.55
C GLU A 100 11.71 -21.20 -19.43
N GLU A 101 11.30 -20.96 -18.20
CA GLU A 101 12.21 -21.00 -17.04
C GLU A 101 11.50 -21.48 -15.78
N TRP A 102 12.25 -22.17 -14.91
CA TRP A 102 11.83 -22.47 -13.56
C TRP A 102 12.04 -21.27 -12.64
N LYS A 103 11.11 -21.07 -11.71
CA LYS A 103 11.19 -20.04 -10.66
C LYS A 103 10.82 -20.63 -9.32
N ASP A 104 11.62 -20.33 -8.31
CA ASP A 104 11.29 -20.67 -6.93
C ASP A 104 10.03 -19.93 -6.49
N ILE A 105 9.13 -20.66 -5.84
CA ILE A 105 7.92 -20.10 -5.26
C ILE A 105 8.32 -19.41 -3.96
N ALA A 106 8.29 -18.09 -3.96
CA ALA A 106 8.50 -17.32 -2.74
C ALA A 106 7.30 -17.50 -1.81
N PRO A 107 7.49 -17.41 -0.48
CA PRO A 107 6.38 -17.40 0.46
C PRO A 107 5.36 -16.33 0.06
N PRO A 108 4.06 -16.56 0.34
CA PRO A 108 3.05 -15.56 0.04
C PRO A 108 3.42 -14.26 0.77
N PRO A 109 3.13 -13.09 0.19
CA PRO A 109 3.25 -11.84 0.93
C PRO A 109 2.37 -12.03 2.15
N ASP A 110 2.87 -11.70 3.34
CA ASP A 110 2.17 -11.95 4.59
C ASP A 110 0.81 -11.26 4.49
N ASP A 111 -0.26 -12.00 4.18
CA ASP A 111 -1.62 -11.45 4.05
C ASP A 111 -2.02 -10.81 5.39
N LYS A 112 -1.39 -11.25 6.49
CA LYS A 112 -1.46 -10.63 7.81
C LYS A 112 -0.77 -9.26 7.90
N GLU A 113 0.27 -8.97 7.12
CA GLU A 113 0.86 -7.63 7.03
C GLU A 113 0.09 -6.73 6.06
N ALA A 114 -0.38 -7.24 4.93
CA ALA A 114 -1.18 -6.46 3.99
C ALA A 114 -2.52 -6.02 4.58
N ASP A 115 -3.16 -6.84 5.42
CA ASP A 115 -4.42 -6.52 6.11
C ASP A 115 -4.22 -5.64 7.36
N LYS A 116 -3.00 -5.64 7.93
CA LYS A 116 -2.56 -4.71 8.99
C LYS A 116 -2.07 -3.37 8.43
N SER A 117 -1.55 -3.34 7.21
CA SER A 117 -1.03 -2.12 6.59
C SER A 117 -2.18 -1.18 6.27
N LEU A 118 -2.06 0.05 6.77
CA LEU A 118 -3.04 1.11 6.55
C LEU A 118 -2.69 1.95 5.30
N GLY A 119 -1.55 1.67 4.68
CA GLY A 119 -0.98 2.37 3.53
C GLY A 119 0.14 3.33 3.90
N ASP A 120 0.71 3.98 2.88
CA ASP A 120 1.77 4.98 3.05
C ASP A 120 1.33 6.33 2.50
N ILE A 121 1.82 7.42 3.10
CA ILE A 121 1.59 8.79 2.65
C ILE A 121 2.92 9.52 2.41
N CYS A 122 2.99 10.27 1.31
CA CYS A 122 4.10 11.14 0.96
C CYS A 122 3.70 12.60 1.12
N PHE A 123 4.50 13.36 1.85
CA PHE A 123 4.32 14.80 1.99
C PHE A 123 5.67 15.48 2.20
N SER A 124 5.73 16.78 1.92
CA SER A 124 6.91 17.58 2.20
C SER A 124 6.71 18.57 3.33
N LEU A 125 7.77 18.79 4.09
CA LEU A 125 7.86 19.78 5.14
C LEU A 125 8.89 20.83 4.80
N ARG A 126 8.54 22.09 5.03
CA ARG A 126 9.45 23.24 4.87
C ARG A 126 9.21 24.22 6.01
N TYR A 127 10.26 24.52 6.76
CA TYR A 127 10.20 25.54 7.80
C TYR A 127 11.07 26.75 7.46
N VAL A 128 10.53 27.95 7.70
CA VAL A 128 11.22 29.23 7.57
C VAL A 128 11.25 29.92 8.94
N PRO A 129 12.37 29.83 9.69
CA PRO A 129 12.45 30.35 11.05
C PRO A 129 12.15 31.85 11.15
N THR A 130 12.71 32.66 10.26
CA THR A 130 12.56 34.13 10.27
C THR A 130 11.11 34.59 10.08
N ALA A 131 10.27 33.79 9.43
CA ALA A 131 8.86 34.08 9.21
C ALA A 131 7.95 33.27 10.15
N GLY A 132 8.51 32.42 11.01
CA GLY A 132 7.75 31.47 11.81
C GLY A 132 6.77 30.64 10.97
N LYS A 133 7.16 30.20 9.78
CA LYS A 133 6.23 29.57 8.81
C LYS A 133 6.59 28.12 8.55
N LEU A 134 5.69 27.21 8.93
CA LEU A 134 5.72 25.79 8.59
C LEU A 134 4.80 25.54 7.39
N THR A 135 5.36 25.07 6.29
CA THR A 135 4.62 24.67 5.09
C THR A 135 4.60 23.15 4.98
N VAL A 136 3.42 22.59 4.73
CA VAL A 136 3.17 21.16 4.56
C VAL A 136 2.54 20.98 3.18
N VAL A 137 3.17 20.22 2.29
CA VAL A 137 2.59 19.88 0.99
C VAL A 137 2.25 18.39 0.99
N ILE A 138 0.96 18.08 0.94
CA ILE A 138 0.49 16.70 0.81
C ILE A 138 0.63 16.31 -0.66
N LEU A 139 1.48 15.33 -0.96
CA LEU A 139 1.79 14.94 -2.33
C LEU A 139 0.84 13.83 -2.80
N GLU A 140 0.97 12.65 -2.22
CA GLU A 140 0.20 11.45 -2.61
C GLU A 140 0.17 10.42 -1.49
N ALA A 141 -0.71 9.43 -1.60
CA ALA A 141 -0.68 8.23 -0.78
C ALA A 141 -0.79 6.98 -1.66
N LYS A 142 -0.36 5.82 -1.15
CA LYS A 142 -0.41 4.55 -1.88
C LYS A 142 -0.80 3.40 -0.97
N ASN A 143 -1.37 2.37 -1.57
CA ASN A 143 -1.76 1.13 -0.90
C ASN A 143 -2.63 1.37 0.35
N LEU A 144 -3.53 2.35 0.30
CA LEU A 144 -4.43 2.63 1.42
C LEU A 144 -5.32 1.43 1.72
N LYS A 145 -5.63 1.21 3.00
CA LYS A 145 -6.61 0.20 3.41
C LYS A 145 -7.99 0.59 2.89
N LYS A 146 -8.68 -0.41 2.34
CA LYS A 146 -10.05 -0.29 1.84
C LYS A 146 -11.02 -0.24 3.01
N MET A 147 -11.88 0.78 3.09
CA MET A 147 -12.92 0.86 4.14
C MET A 147 -14.33 0.54 3.62
N ASP A 148 -14.65 0.85 2.35
CA ASP A 148 -16.03 0.67 1.84
C ASP A 148 -16.39 -0.79 1.50
N VAL A 149 -17.54 -1.24 1.99
CA VAL A 149 -18.16 -2.51 1.58
C VAL A 149 -18.70 -2.37 0.16
N GLY A 150 -17.96 -2.87 -0.82
CA GLY A 150 -18.34 -2.86 -2.25
C GLY A 150 -17.74 -1.72 -3.08
N GLY A 151 -17.03 -0.77 -2.47
CA GLY A 151 -16.32 0.35 -3.11
C GLY A 151 -14.80 0.20 -3.11
N LEU A 152 -14.05 1.30 -3.23
CA LEU A 152 -12.64 1.38 -2.79
C LEU A 152 -12.62 2.20 -1.48
N SER A 153 -12.01 3.38 -1.52
CA SER A 153 -12.12 4.44 -0.51
C SER A 153 -12.22 5.77 -1.24
N ASP A 154 -12.75 6.79 -0.58
CA ASP A 154 -12.81 8.19 -0.99
C ASP A 154 -11.84 9.06 -0.13
N PRO A 155 -10.50 8.84 -0.22
CA PRO A 155 -9.56 9.38 0.76
C PRO A 155 -9.40 10.92 0.71
N TYR A 156 -9.30 11.52 1.90
CA TYR A 156 -8.80 12.88 2.13
C TYR A 156 -7.86 12.93 3.34
N VAL A 157 -6.99 13.92 3.38
CA VAL A 157 -6.00 14.07 4.45
C VAL A 157 -6.38 15.22 5.38
N LYS A 158 -6.38 14.94 6.68
CA LYS A 158 -6.58 15.91 7.76
C LYS A 158 -5.24 16.21 8.42
N ILE A 159 -4.90 17.49 8.49
CA ILE A 159 -3.63 17.98 9.04
C ILE A 159 -3.95 18.80 10.29
N VAL A 160 -3.42 18.38 11.44
CA VAL A 160 -3.68 19.02 12.74
C VAL A 160 -2.36 19.40 13.40
N LEU A 161 -2.19 20.68 13.71
CA LEU A 161 -1.10 21.16 14.54
C LEU A 161 -1.50 21.01 16.01
N LEU A 162 -0.65 20.36 16.79
CA LEU A 162 -0.84 20.08 18.21
C LEU A 162 0.22 20.79 19.04
N GLN A 163 -0.12 21.13 20.29
CA GLN A 163 0.84 21.57 21.30
C GLN A 163 0.38 21.05 22.67
N GLY A 164 1.24 20.28 23.35
CA GLY A 164 0.87 19.65 24.62
C GLY A 164 -0.42 18.81 24.54
N GLY A 165 -0.62 18.08 23.44
CA GLY A 165 -1.82 17.28 23.17
C GLY A 165 -3.07 18.06 22.72
N LYS A 166 -3.08 19.40 22.84
CA LYS A 166 -4.22 20.23 22.42
C LYS A 166 -4.14 20.59 20.93
N ARG A 167 -5.29 20.58 20.26
CA ARG A 167 -5.43 20.93 18.83
C ARG A 167 -5.41 22.46 18.67
N LEU A 168 -4.42 22.99 17.94
CA LEU A 168 -4.28 24.42 17.68
C LEU A 168 -4.97 24.84 16.37
N LYS A 169 -4.58 24.22 15.26
CA LYS A 169 -5.08 24.54 13.91
C LYS A 169 -5.32 23.24 13.14
N LYS A 170 -6.36 23.22 12.30
CA LYS A 170 -6.74 22.07 11.47
C LYS A 170 -6.94 22.51 10.02
N LYS A 171 -6.44 21.72 9.07
CA LYS A 171 -6.63 21.87 7.63
C LYS A 171 -6.97 20.51 7.01
N LYS A 172 -7.54 20.51 5.80
CA LYS A 172 -7.86 19.28 5.07
C LYS A 172 -7.63 19.45 3.57
N THR A 173 -7.33 18.35 2.88
CA THR A 173 -7.25 18.31 1.41
C THR A 173 -8.62 18.20 0.76
N SER A 174 -8.63 18.26 -0.58
CA SER A 174 -9.75 17.75 -1.38
C SER A 174 -9.94 16.24 -1.18
N ILE A 175 -11.14 15.75 -1.47
CA ILE A 175 -11.51 14.32 -1.43
C ILE A 175 -11.22 13.72 -2.80
N LYS A 176 -10.53 12.57 -2.85
CA LYS A 176 -10.29 11.82 -4.08
C LYS A 176 -11.19 10.59 -4.08
N LYS A 177 -12.05 10.44 -5.07
CA LYS A 177 -13.06 9.38 -5.08
C LYS A 177 -12.53 8.06 -5.59
N CYS A 178 -12.97 6.95 -4.99
CA CYS A 178 -12.79 5.58 -5.45
C CYS A 178 -11.33 5.24 -5.80
N THR A 179 -10.39 5.53 -4.90
CA THR A 179 -8.96 5.25 -5.09
C THR A 179 -8.26 4.88 -3.79
N LEU A 180 -7.30 3.96 -3.88
CA LEU A 180 -6.37 3.64 -2.78
C LEU A 180 -4.97 4.25 -3.00
N ASN A 181 -4.80 5.01 -4.10
CA ASN A 181 -3.55 5.68 -4.46
C ASN A 181 -3.83 7.13 -4.87
N PRO A 182 -4.32 7.98 -3.95
CA PRO A 182 -4.70 9.35 -4.27
C PRO A 182 -3.49 10.26 -4.51
N TYR A 183 -3.59 11.13 -5.51
CA TYR A 183 -2.66 12.24 -5.75
C TYR A 183 -3.33 13.58 -5.38
N TYR A 184 -2.68 14.35 -4.51
CA TYR A 184 -3.18 15.62 -3.96
C TYR A 184 -2.41 16.82 -4.50
N ASN A 185 -1.11 16.87 -4.23
CA ASN A 185 -0.24 18.04 -4.45
C ASN A 185 -0.83 19.35 -3.89
N GLU A 186 -1.30 19.32 -2.64
CA GLU A 186 -1.98 20.44 -1.99
C GLU A 186 -1.11 21.03 -0.88
N SER A 187 -0.95 22.35 -0.87
CA SER A 187 -0.05 23.08 0.04
C SER A 187 -0.81 23.79 1.16
N PHE A 188 -0.30 23.63 2.39
CA PHE A 188 -0.87 24.20 3.61
C PHE A 188 0.21 24.92 4.40
N SER A 189 -0.15 26.01 5.09
CA SER A 189 0.80 26.77 5.93
C SER A 189 0.26 26.99 7.34
N PHE A 190 1.15 26.86 8.32
CA PHE A 190 0.93 27.14 9.73
C PHE A 190 1.95 28.18 10.20
N GLU A 191 1.49 29.09 11.06
CA GLU A 191 2.34 30.03 11.77
C GLU A 191 2.78 29.36 13.07
N VAL A 192 4.08 29.13 13.20
CA VAL A 192 4.75 28.52 14.34
C VAL A 192 6.04 29.31 14.60
N PRO A 193 6.07 30.18 15.62
CA PRO A 193 7.30 30.86 16.03
C PRO A 193 8.42 29.86 16.33
N PHE A 194 9.67 30.27 16.13
CA PHE A 194 10.82 29.39 16.28
C PHE A 194 10.94 28.83 17.70
N GLU A 195 10.58 29.61 18.72
CA GLU A 195 10.60 29.22 20.13
C GLU A 195 9.57 28.13 20.45
N GLN A 196 8.58 27.92 19.56
CA GLN A 196 7.51 26.95 19.73
C GLN A 196 7.68 25.70 18.86
N ILE A 197 8.56 25.73 17.83
CA ILE A 197 8.65 24.63 16.85
C ILE A 197 9.01 23.28 17.47
N GLN A 198 9.75 23.28 18.58
CA GLN A 198 10.13 22.07 19.31
C GLN A 198 9.02 21.56 20.25
N LYS A 199 8.00 22.39 20.53
CA LYS A 199 6.89 22.10 21.44
C LYS A 199 5.62 21.66 20.70
N VAL A 200 5.59 21.81 19.38
CA VAL A 200 4.46 21.43 18.55
C VAL A 200 4.66 20.03 17.94
N SER A 201 3.54 19.40 17.60
CA SER A 201 3.52 18.18 16.81
C SER A 201 2.58 18.37 15.63
N LEU A 202 2.88 17.74 14.50
CA LEU A 202 2.06 17.73 13.30
C LEU A 202 1.43 16.35 13.15
N MET A 203 0.12 16.26 13.32
CA MET A 203 -0.65 15.03 13.13
C MET A 203 -1.25 15.03 11.73
N ILE A 204 -0.92 13.99 10.95
CA ILE A 204 -1.45 13.77 9.61
C ILE A 204 -2.30 12.50 9.67
N THR A 205 -3.57 12.61 9.30
CA THR A 205 -4.53 11.50 9.32
C THR A 205 -5.18 11.36 7.95
N VAL A 206 -5.06 10.18 7.36
CA VAL A 206 -5.81 9.81 6.15
C VAL A 206 -7.17 9.30 6.59
N MET A 207 -8.21 9.90 6.02
CA MET A 207 -9.60 9.62 6.33
C MET A 207 -10.27 9.08 5.06
N ASP A 208 -11.21 8.16 5.22
CA ASP A 208 -12.19 7.83 4.22
C ASP A 208 -13.39 8.79 4.32
N TYR A 209 -14.00 9.15 3.18
CA TYR A 209 -15.18 10.00 3.16
C TYR A 209 -16.42 9.19 2.81
N ASP A 210 -17.30 9.05 3.79
CA ASP A 210 -18.58 8.37 3.63
C ASP A 210 -19.69 9.38 3.33
N LYS A 211 -20.38 9.19 2.20
CA LYS A 211 -21.55 10.02 1.87
C LYS A 211 -22.71 9.82 2.85
N LEU A 212 -22.82 8.62 3.42
CA LEU A 212 -23.88 8.21 4.34
C LEU A 212 -23.21 7.54 5.56
N GLY A 213 -22.93 8.31 6.60
CA GLY A 213 -22.30 7.79 7.82
C GLY A 213 -21.27 8.75 8.42
N SER A 214 -20.47 8.23 9.35
CA SER A 214 -19.30 8.91 9.89
C SER A 214 -18.07 8.59 9.06
N ASN A 215 -17.28 9.61 8.72
CA ASN A 215 -16.00 9.42 8.03
C ASN A 215 -15.02 8.60 8.89
N ASP A 216 -14.54 7.49 8.37
CA ASP A 216 -13.63 6.60 9.07
C ASP A 216 -12.16 7.00 8.90
N ALA A 217 -11.35 6.80 9.93
CA ALA A 217 -9.91 7.04 9.83
C ALA A 217 -9.22 5.80 9.27
N ILE A 218 -8.51 5.94 8.15
CA ILE A 218 -7.71 4.87 7.56
C ILE A 218 -6.44 4.67 8.39
N GLY A 219 -5.72 5.76 8.69
CA GLY A 219 -4.50 5.70 9.48
C GLY A 219 -3.88 7.07 9.73
N ARG A 220 -2.82 7.10 10.55
CA ARG A 220 -2.22 8.34 11.08
C ARG A 220 -0.71 8.21 11.24
N CYS A 221 0.00 9.33 11.03
CA CYS A 221 1.35 9.54 11.53
C CYS A 221 1.43 10.87 12.29
N ILE A 222 2.38 10.98 13.23
CA ILE A 222 2.57 12.17 14.07
C ILE A 222 4.05 12.55 14.05
N LEU A 223 4.35 13.75 13.59
CA LEU A 223 5.68 14.31 13.50
C LEU A 223 5.90 15.35 14.61
N GLY A 224 7.15 15.54 15.01
CA GLY A 224 7.54 16.48 16.06
C GLY A 224 8.79 16.02 16.79
N CYS A 225 9.29 16.83 17.72
CA CYS A 225 10.47 16.48 18.51
C CYS A 225 10.23 15.32 19.49
N SER A 226 8.98 14.98 19.78
CA SER A 226 8.59 13.82 20.60
C SER A 226 8.28 12.55 19.79
N ALA A 227 8.39 12.60 18.47
CA ALA A 227 8.20 11.43 17.62
C ALA A 227 9.42 10.49 17.69
N THR A 228 9.32 9.32 17.07
CA THR A 228 10.43 8.36 16.92
C THR A 228 10.62 8.02 15.44
N GLY A 229 11.65 7.24 15.11
CA GLY A 229 11.79 6.65 13.77
C GLY A 229 11.81 7.65 12.61
N ALA A 230 11.05 7.35 11.56
CA ALA A 230 11.02 8.11 10.31
C ALA A 230 10.40 9.50 10.49
N GLU A 231 9.40 9.62 11.36
CA GLU A 231 8.69 10.85 11.69
C GLU A 231 9.60 11.86 12.39
N LEU A 232 10.40 11.40 13.37
CA LEU A 232 11.41 12.23 14.03
C LEU A 232 12.47 12.68 13.03
N ARG A 233 12.98 11.74 12.22
CA ARG A 233 14.01 12.04 11.21
C ARG A 233 13.53 13.10 10.23
N HIS A 234 12.33 12.95 9.68
CA HIS A 234 11.76 13.94 8.75
C HIS A 234 11.62 15.33 9.38
N TRP A 235 11.22 15.38 10.66
CA TRP A 235 11.12 16.63 11.40
C TRP A 235 12.48 17.29 11.63
N MET A 236 13.49 16.50 11.99
CA MET A 236 14.86 16.99 12.19
C MET A 236 15.51 17.44 10.89
N ASP A 237 15.33 16.70 9.80
CA ASP A 237 15.84 17.05 8.46
C ASP A 237 15.24 18.38 7.97
N MET A 238 13.94 18.62 8.23
CA MET A 238 13.29 19.90 7.97
C MET A 238 13.93 21.05 8.76
N LEU A 239 14.23 20.85 10.05
CA LEU A 239 14.85 21.88 10.90
C LEU A 239 16.31 22.14 10.51
N ALA A 240 17.05 21.10 10.14
CA ALA A 240 18.44 21.18 9.67
C ALA A 240 18.56 21.83 8.29
N SER A 241 17.49 21.82 7.48
CA SER A 241 17.46 22.34 6.11
C SER A 241 16.52 23.56 5.97
N PRO A 242 16.81 24.70 6.65
CA PRO A 242 15.91 25.84 6.66
C PRO A 242 15.63 26.35 5.25
N ARG A 243 14.36 26.66 4.97
CA ARG A 243 13.86 27.14 3.65
C ARG A 243 13.90 26.10 2.52
N ARG A 244 14.32 24.87 2.74
CA ARG A 244 14.21 23.78 1.74
C ARG A 244 13.04 22.85 2.08
N PRO A 245 12.19 22.49 1.11
CA PRO A 245 11.22 21.43 1.31
C PRO A 245 11.93 20.08 1.32
N ILE A 246 11.65 19.27 2.35
CA ILE A 246 12.07 17.88 2.46
C ILE A 246 10.84 17.02 2.24
N ALA A 247 10.86 16.11 1.28
CA ALA A 247 9.75 15.19 0.99
C ALA A 247 10.11 13.79 1.48
N GLN A 248 9.17 13.13 2.15
CA GLN A 248 9.39 11.78 2.68
C GLN A 248 8.09 10.98 2.72
N TRP A 249 8.22 9.66 2.51
CA TRP A 249 7.17 8.68 2.75
C TRP A 249 7.08 8.32 4.23
N HIS A 250 5.86 8.13 4.73
CA HIS A 250 5.54 7.66 6.07
C HIS A 250 4.51 6.55 5.99
N THR A 251 4.74 5.47 6.73
CA THR A 251 3.78 4.38 6.87
C THR A 251 2.71 4.77 7.89
N LEU A 252 1.45 4.55 7.56
CA LEU A 252 0.33 4.93 8.42
C LEU A 252 0.17 3.93 9.57
N GLY A 253 0.15 4.45 10.80
CA GLY A 253 -0.17 3.70 12.01
C GLY A 253 -1.65 3.78 12.38
N PRO A 254 -2.12 2.90 13.28
CA PRO A 254 -3.51 2.89 13.72
C PRO A 254 -3.90 4.19 14.42
N VAL A 255 -5.18 4.55 14.31
CA VAL A 255 -5.75 5.67 15.05
C VAL A 255 -6.36 5.12 16.33
N GLU A 256 -5.67 5.28 17.45
CA GLU A 256 -6.29 5.04 18.75
C GLU A 256 -7.49 5.99 18.90
N GLU A 257 -8.68 5.42 19.10
CA GLU A 257 -9.85 6.19 19.48
C GLU A 257 -9.62 6.74 20.90
N PRO A 258 -9.91 8.02 21.18
CA PRO A 258 -9.95 8.47 22.55
C PRO A 258 -11.07 7.68 23.26
N GLU A 259 -10.75 7.07 24.41
CA GLU A 259 -11.77 6.51 25.29
C GLU A 259 -12.87 7.56 25.47
N LYS A 260 -14.10 7.20 25.10
CA LYS A 260 -15.28 8.00 25.40
C LYS A 260 -15.43 8.00 26.92
N SER A 261 -14.91 9.01 27.58
CA SER A 261 -15.24 9.37 28.96
C SER A 261 -16.68 9.87 29.06
#